data_AF-A0A7J6LMW0-F1
#
_entry.id   AF-A0A7J6LMW0-F1
#
_cell.length_a   1.000
_cell.length_b   1.000
_cell.length_c   1.000
_cell.angle_alpha   90.00
_cell.angle_beta   90.00
_cell.angle_gamma   90.00
#
_symmetry.space_group_name_H-M   'P 1'
#
loop_
_entity.id
_entity.type
_entity.pdbx_description
1 polymer ?
#
loop_
_entity_poly.entity_id
_entity_poly.type
_entity_poly.pdbx_seq_one_letter_code
_entity_poly.pdbx_strand_id
1 'polypeptide(L)'
;MLYASLAAALSFVAAAAAAEAHCMASYVWQQDYWTGKDSSYDDFYKALRKDHKYDDYDCGDLYVNVADASNQGHLANPKGLAKFMEDYYKHNSKGRVYLFYAGGAKGYDDKKWAPEYVKTYTEFVYKYGPKYHWGPIGISFVDVELDEHAWKDIFHHTDEMKHYLYKHYKYDVYVDVHFYYNYHYKHLVELYMKRADHVSVATYSNTYEGLIKLYKYFFKYTFPHAYGKDYYKYKAKITFVGEGNCESKHSCGKTSFCAYYSDKYDDPKGGIRYAYDVFEKADTYVRRHILSRKQYEHYFEGYGSKYGLNYFYWVQCYYGKDLWYKAGLKHCRKYRYYSDQCRRHY
;
A
#
# COMPACT_ATOMS: atom_id res chain seq x y z
N MET A 1 -23.99 -34.64 23.79
CA MET A 1 -23.79 -33.17 23.86
C MET A 1 -22.40 -32.78 23.35
N LEU A 2 -22.06 -33.08 22.08
CA LEU A 2 -20.72 -32.79 21.51
C LEU A 2 -20.74 -32.26 20.07
N TYR A 3 -21.93 -32.06 19.47
CA TYR A 3 -22.07 -31.53 18.10
C TYR A 3 -22.50 -30.05 18.04
N ALA A 4 -22.87 -29.43 19.16
CA ALA A 4 -23.31 -28.03 19.21
C ALA A 4 -22.14 -27.02 19.32
N SER A 5 -20.95 -27.45 19.75
CA SER A 5 -19.79 -26.56 19.97
C SER A 5 -18.96 -26.28 18.71
N LEU A 6 -18.95 -27.19 17.73
CA LEU A 6 -18.21 -26.98 16.47
C LEU A 6 -18.94 -26.04 15.51
N ALA A 7 -20.28 -26.11 15.48
CA ALA A 7 -21.11 -25.22 14.65
C ALA A 7 -21.05 -23.76 15.14
N ALA A 8 -21.05 -23.55 16.46
CA ALA A 8 -20.88 -22.23 17.07
C ALA A 8 -19.51 -21.62 16.74
N ALA A 9 -18.42 -22.40 16.84
CA ALA A 9 -17.07 -21.94 16.49
C ALA A 9 -16.93 -21.59 15.00
N LEU A 10 -17.56 -22.35 14.10
CA LEU A 10 -17.59 -22.04 12.66
C LEU A 10 -18.46 -20.82 12.35
N SER A 11 -19.57 -20.59 13.06
CA SER A 11 -20.40 -19.39 12.89
C SER A 11 -19.78 -18.12 13.45
N PHE A 12 -18.99 -18.19 14.53
CA PHE A 12 -18.23 -17.04 15.03
C PHE A 12 -17.04 -16.71 14.13
N VAL A 13 -16.38 -17.71 13.53
CA VAL A 13 -15.32 -17.49 12.53
C VAL A 13 -15.91 -16.94 11.22
N ALA A 14 -17.11 -17.37 10.81
CA ALA A 14 -17.81 -16.82 9.64
C ALA A 14 -18.37 -15.40 9.88
N ALA A 15 -18.82 -15.08 11.10
CA ALA A 15 -19.28 -13.74 11.46
C ALA A 15 -18.10 -12.76 11.65
N ALA A 16 -16.96 -13.22 12.15
CA ALA A 16 -15.72 -12.44 12.20
C ALA A 16 -15.08 -12.24 10.82
N ALA A 17 -15.29 -13.18 9.88
CA ALA A 17 -14.90 -13.04 8.48
C ALA A 17 -15.84 -12.13 7.66
N ALA A 18 -17.04 -11.80 8.18
CA ALA A 18 -17.98 -10.88 7.55
C ALA A 18 -17.79 -9.42 7.98
N ALA A 19 -16.89 -9.14 8.94
CA ALA A 19 -16.36 -7.81 9.14
C ALA A 19 -15.33 -7.55 8.03
N GLU A 20 -15.82 -7.24 6.84
CA GLU A 20 -15.03 -6.81 5.68
C GLU A 20 -13.98 -5.79 6.13
N ALA A 21 -12.75 -5.90 5.63
CA ALA A 21 -11.69 -4.95 5.95
C ALA A 21 -12.08 -3.54 5.46
N HIS A 22 -12.69 -2.74 6.32
CA HIS A 22 -13.27 -1.46 5.94
C HIS A 22 -12.18 -0.42 5.55
N CYS A 23 -11.05 -0.34 6.27
CA CYS A 23 -9.96 0.62 5.95
C CYS A 23 -9.15 0.24 4.70
N MET A 24 -9.39 0.89 3.56
CA MET A 24 -8.60 0.67 2.33
C MET A 24 -7.47 1.67 2.19
N ALA A 25 -6.21 1.20 2.21
CA ALA A 25 -5.11 2.04 1.78
C ALA A 25 -5.18 2.25 0.26
N SER A 26 -4.82 3.44 -0.22
CA SER A 26 -4.91 3.79 -1.64
C SER A 26 -3.64 4.43 -2.16
N TYR A 27 -3.38 4.29 -3.46
CA TYR A 27 -2.31 4.99 -4.15
C TYR A 27 -2.79 5.69 -5.42
N VAL A 28 -2.08 6.76 -5.75
CA VAL A 28 -2.42 7.68 -6.81
C VAL A 28 -1.17 8.10 -7.57
N TRP A 29 -1.07 7.70 -8.83
CA TRP A 29 0.04 8.07 -9.72
C TRP A 29 -0.04 9.50 -10.28
N GLN A 30 -1.25 10.02 -10.45
CA GLN A 30 -1.43 11.34 -11.05
C GLN A 30 -1.21 12.44 -10.02
N GLN A 31 -0.50 13.49 -10.42
CA GLN A 31 -0.30 14.69 -9.60
C GLN A 31 -1.48 15.68 -9.69
N ASP A 32 -2.44 15.43 -10.58
CA ASP A 32 -3.51 16.37 -10.92
C ASP A 32 -4.45 16.68 -9.75
N TYR A 33 -4.58 15.77 -8.78
CA TYR A 33 -5.47 15.92 -7.62
C TYR A 33 -5.06 17.04 -6.67
N TRP A 34 -3.79 17.10 -6.32
CA TRP A 34 -3.27 18.10 -5.37
C TRP A 34 -2.71 19.34 -6.07
N THR A 35 -2.48 19.27 -7.39
CA THR A 35 -2.14 20.45 -8.20
C THR A 35 -3.37 21.28 -8.60
N GLY A 36 -4.57 20.73 -8.45
CA GLY A 36 -5.85 21.41 -8.73
C GLY A 36 -6.38 21.25 -10.15
N LYS A 37 -5.81 20.31 -10.92
CA LYS A 37 -6.23 20.00 -12.29
C LYS A 37 -7.34 18.94 -12.35
N ASP A 38 -7.47 18.10 -11.33
CA ASP A 38 -8.53 17.09 -11.19
C ASP A 38 -9.15 17.15 -9.78
N SER A 39 -10.45 17.45 -9.68
CA SER A 39 -11.16 17.52 -8.40
C SER A 39 -11.77 16.17 -7.98
N SER A 40 -11.66 15.12 -8.78
CA SER A 40 -12.40 13.88 -8.57
C SER A 40 -12.00 13.11 -7.30
N TYR A 41 -10.79 13.32 -6.80
CA TYR A 41 -10.39 12.84 -5.46
C TYR A 41 -11.23 13.52 -4.38
N ASP A 42 -11.19 14.86 -4.34
CA ASP A 42 -11.93 15.65 -3.35
C ASP A 42 -13.44 15.41 -3.45
N ASP A 43 -13.98 15.37 -4.66
CA ASP A 43 -15.41 15.19 -4.91
C ASP A 43 -15.89 13.80 -4.50
N PHE A 44 -15.07 12.77 -4.71
CA PHE A 44 -15.34 11.42 -4.26
C PHE A 44 -15.45 11.36 -2.72
N TYR A 45 -14.45 11.86 -1.99
CA TYR A 45 -14.52 11.83 -0.54
C TYR A 45 -15.58 12.80 0.02
N LYS A 46 -15.87 13.93 -0.63
CA LYS A 46 -17.02 14.78 -0.28
C LYS A 46 -18.34 14.01 -0.40
N ALA A 47 -18.50 13.19 -1.44
CA ALA A 47 -19.68 12.36 -1.61
C ALA A 47 -19.75 11.23 -0.59
N LEU A 48 -18.61 10.57 -0.31
CA LEU A 48 -18.47 9.53 0.72
C LEU A 48 -18.93 10.06 2.09
N ARG A 49 -18.44 11.23 2.48
CA ARG A 49 -18.73 11.87 3.78
C ARG A 49 -20.17 12.35 3.98
N LYS A 50 -20.95 12.53 2.90
CA LYS A 50 -22.39 12.83 3.04
C LYS A 50 -23.20 11.61 3.50
N ASP A 51 -22.61 10.42 3.44
CA ASP A 51 -23.24 9.14 3.71
C ASP A 51 -22.43 8.42 4.79
N HIS A 52 -22.75 8.70 6.07
CA HIS A 52 -22.10 8.17 7.28
C HIS A 52 -21.94 6.64 7.32
N LYS A 53 -22.62 5.92 6.41
CA LYS A 53 -22.44 4.49 6.18
C LYS A 53 -21.01 4.11 5.79
N TYR A 54 -20.20 5.05 5.31
CA TYR A 54 -18.85 4.78 4.81
C TYR A 54 -17.72 5.32 5.71
N ASP A 55 -18.05 5.82 6.91
CA ASP A 55 -17.07 6.42 7.82
C ASP A 55 -15.97 5.43 8.24
N ASP A 56 -16.29 4.12 8.29
CA ASP A 56 -15.32 3.06 8.59
C ASP A 56 -14.37 2.72 7.43
N TYR A 57 -14.57 3.31 6.23
CA TYR A 57 -13.76 3.01 5.06
C TYR A 57 -12.63 4.02 4.79
N ASP A 58 -12.77 5.25 5.29
CA ASP A 58 -11.79 6.34 5.15
C ASP A 58 -10.78 6.34 6.30
N CYS A 59 -10.06 5.21 6.45
CA CYS A 59 -9.08 5.04 7.54
C CYS A 59 -7.78 4.35 7.11
N GLY A 60 -7.57 4.15 5.80
CA GLY A 60 -6.34 3.60 5.25
C GLY A 60 -5.32 4.66 4.83
N ASP A 61 -4.07 4.26 4.65
CA ASP A 61 -2.98 5.13 4.18
C ASP A 61 -3.22 5.61 2.73
N LEU A 62 -2.68 6.77 2.39
CA LEU A 62 -2.74 7.37 1.06
C LEU A 62 -1.34 7.58 0.50
N TYR A 63 -1.03 6.95 -0.62
CA TYR A 63 0.21 7.11 -1.36
C TYR A 63 -0.03 8.06 -2.54
N VAL A 64 0.59 9.24 -2.55
CA VAL A 64 0.37 10.25 -3.57
C VAL A 64 1.68 10.58 -4.29
N ASN A 65 1.66 10.54 -5.62
CA ASN A 65 2.80 10.97 -6.43
C ASN A 65 2.99 12.46 -6.25
N VAL A 66 4.21 12.87 -5.91
CA VAL A 66 4.56 14.26 -5.66
C VAL A 66 5.80 14.71 -6.40
N ALA A 67 6.58 13.76 -6.92
CA ALA A 67 7.80 14.02 -7.67
C ALA A 67 8.02 12.90 -8.67
N ASP A 68 8.18 13.29 -9.92
CA ASP A 68 8.61 12.42 -11.00
C ASP A 68 9.45 13.24 -12.00
N ALA A 69 9.71 12.66 -13.18
CA ALA A 69 10.48 13.33 -14.23
C ALA A 69 9.92 14.70 -14.66
N SER A 70 8.64 15.01 -14.40
CA SER A 70 7.98 16.26 -14.79
C SER A 70 8.26 17.44 -13.85
N ASN A 71 8.70 17.21 -12.61
CA ASN A 71 8.92 18.26 -11.61
C ASN A 71 10.20 18.01 -10.77
N GLN A 72 11.33 17.94 -11.47
CA GLN A 72 12.62 17.57 -10.88
C GLN A 72 13.09 18.57 -9.82
N GLY A 73 13.45 18.05 -8.64
CA GLY A 73 14.01 18.84 -7.54
C GLY A 73 13.05 19.86 -6.90
N HIS A 74 11.75 19.82 -7.22
CA HIS A 74 10.78 20.73 -6.61
C HIS A 74 9.36 20.16 -6.60
N LEU A 75 8.53 20.68 -5.69
CA LEU A 75 7.09 20.43 -5.68
C LEU A 75 6.38 21.38 -6.65
N ALA A 76 5.58 20.86 -7.58
CA ALA A 76 4.88 21.68 -8.58
C ALA A 76 3.89 22.69 -7.96
N ASN A 77 3.22 22.32 -6.86
CA ASN A 77 2.29 23.18 -6.12
C ASN A 77 2.30 22.83 -4.61
N PRO A 78 3.30 23.28 -3.84
CA PRO A 78 3.43 22.92 -2.44
C PRO A 78 2.27 23.43 -1.58
N LYS A 79 1.69 24.60 -1.90
CA LYS A 79 0.51 25.09 -1.15
C LYS A 79 -0.72 24.22 -1.40
N GLY A 80 -0.92 23.78 -2.64
CA GLY A 80 -1.98 22.85 -3.02
C GLY A 80 -1.84 21.50 -2.31
N LEU A 81 -0.65 20.91 -2.35
CA LEU A 81 -0.34 19.67 -1.62
C LEU A 81 -0.58 19.82 -0.12
N ALA A 82 -0.16 20.94 0.47
CA ALA A 82 -0.34 21.17 1.90
C ALA A 82 -1.82 21.23 2.31
N LYS A 83 -2.65 21.89 1.50
CA LYS A 83 -4.11 21.96 1.73
C LYS A 83 -4.76 20.60 1.52
N PHE A 84 -4.36 19.86 0.48
CA PHE A 84 -4.82 18.51 0.23
C PHE A 84 -4.56 17.58 1.43
N MET A 85 -3.36 17.64 2.00
CA MET A 85 -2.99 16.87 3.20
C MET A 85 -3.78 17.31 4.45
N GLU A 86 -3.97 18.62 4.63
CA GLU A 86 -4.80 19.15 5.72
C GLU A 86 -6.24 18.62 5.62
N ASP A 87 -6.83 18.65 4.43
CA ASP A 87 -8.19 18.16 4.20
C ASP A 87 -8.29 16.64 4.38
N TYR A 88 -7.25 15.86 4.02
CA TYR A 88 -7.18 14.44 4.36
C TYR A 88 -7.18 14.21 5.88
N TYR A 89 -6.27 14.86 6.64
CA TYR A 89 -6.16 14.63 8.08
C TYR A 89 -7.33 15.15 8.91
N LYS A 90 -8.08 16.15 8.43
CA LYS A 90 -9.34 16.57 9.05
C LYS A 90 -10.39 15.46 9.10
N HIS A 91 -10.29 14.48 8.22
CA HIS A 91 -11.33 13.47 8.02
C HIS A 91 -10.82 12.04 8.25
N ASN A 92 -9.52 11.82 8.11
CA ASN A 92 -8.86 10.55 8.36
C ASN A 92 -7.78 10.73 9.43
N SER A 93 -8.13 10.38 10.68
CA SER A 93 -7.23 10.52 11.84
C SER A 93 -6.32 9.30 12.05
N LYS A 94 -6.47 8.24 11.24
CA LYS A 94 -5.79 6.95 11.45
C LYS A 94 -4.77 6.62 10.36
N GLY A 95 -5.04 7.03 9.13
CA GLY A 95 -4.20 6.79 7.97
C GLY A 95 -3.05 7.80 7.87
N ARG A 96 -2.02 7.40 7.12
CA ARG A 96 -0.83 8.22 6.83
C ARG A 96 -0.84 8.65 5.38
N VAL A 97 -0.39 9.87 5.10
CA VAL A 97 -0.08 10.28 3.73
C VAL A 97 1.37 9.96 3.42
N TYR A 98 1.58 8.98 2.54
CA TYR A 98 2.87 8.69 1.89
C TYR A 98 3.02 9.57 0.66
N LEU A 99 3.96 10.52 0.75
CA LEU A 99 4.41 11.29 -0.40
C LEU A 99 5.42 10.41 -1.12
N PHE A 100 5.21 10.11 -2.41
CA PHE A 100 6.13 9.23 -3.14
C PHE A 100 6.81 9.89 -4.34
N TYR A 101 8.08 9.49 -4.51
CA TYR A 101 8.89 9.75 -5.69
C TYR A 101 8.76 8.61 -6.68
N ALA A 102 8.45 8.92 -7.94
CA ALA A 102 8.41 7.94 -9.03
C ALA A 102 9.70 7.99 -9.86
N GLY A 103 10.52 6.95 -9.71
CA GLY A 103 11.74 6.72 -10.48
C GLY A 103 11.49 5.99 -11.80
N GLY A 104 12.58 5.61 -12.47
CA GLY A 104 12.53 4.70 -13.62
C GLY A 104 12.05 5.32 -14.94
N ALA A 105 11.76 6.62 -14.96
CA ALA A 105 11.44 7.34 -16.20
C ALA A 105 12.67 7.41 -17.13
N LYS A 106 12.48 7.12 -18.42
CA LYS A 106 13.57 7.12 -19.41
C LYS A 106 14.21 8.52 -19.51
N GLY A 107 15.52 8.60 -19.31
CA GLY A 107 16.27 9.86 -19.33
C GLY A 107 16.29 10.62 -18.00
N TYR A 108 15.84 9.98 -16.91
CA TYR A 108 15.83 10.54 -15.58
C TYR A 108 17.03 10.06 -14.76
N ASP A 109 17.67 10.98 -14.04
CA ASP A 109 18.83 10.70 -13.20
C ASP A 109 18.40 10.51 -11.75
N ASP A 110 17.93 9.29 -11.45
CA ASP A 110 17.49 8.94 -10.09
C ASP A 110 18.61 9.12 -9.04
N LYS A 111 19.88 8.93 -9.44
CA LYS A 111 21.03 9.10 -8.53
C LYS A 111 21.16 10.53 -8.04
N LYS A 112 20.79 11.50 -8.87
CA LYS A 112 20.75 12.90 -8.49
C LYS A 112 19.46 13.26 -7.75
N TRP A 113 18.31 12.84 -8.28
CA TRP A 113 17.03 13.42 -7.87
C TRP A 113 16.35 12.72 -6.70
N ALA A 114 16.56 11.43 -6.48
CA ALA A 114 16.01 10.74 -5.32
C ALA A 114 16.61 11.25 -3.98
N PRO A 115 17.91 11.58 -3.88
CA PRO A 115 18.45 12.27 -2.71
C PRO A 115 17.92 13.71 -2.54
N GLU A 116 17.88 14.51 -3.62
CA GLU A 116 17.38 15.90 -3.57
C GLU A 116 15.88 15.96 -3.21
N TYR A 117 15.14 14.92 -3.60
CA TYR A 117 13.77 14.70 -3.15
C TYR A 117 13.71 14.71 -1.62
N VAL A 118 14.47 13.89 -0.89
CA VAL A 118 14.44 13.86 0.60
C VAL A 118 14.57 15.26 1.20
N LYS A 119 15.50 16.07 0.69
CA LYS A 119 15.70 17.46 1.12
C LYS A 119 14.47 18.34 0.83
N THR A 120 13.95 18.29 -0.39
CA THR A 120 12.76 19.04 -0.81
C THR A 120 11.56 18.74 0.08
N TYR A 121 11.33 17.46 0.43
CA TYR A 121 10.21 17.07 1.30
C TYR A 121 10.46 17.45 2.75
N THR A 122 11.70 17.39 3.22
CA THR A 122 12.06 17.88 4.55
C THR A 122 11.69 19.35 4.70
N GLU A 123 12.08 20.19 3.74
CA GLU A 123 11.74 21.63 3.74
C GLU A 123 10.23 21.87 3.67
N PHE A 124 9.53 21.11 2.81
CA PHE A 124 8.07 21.16 2.71
C PHE A 124 7.37 20.83 4.03
N VAL A 125 7.75 19.72 4.66
CA VAL A 125 7.17 19.26 5.92
C VAL A 125 7.46 20.24 7.04
N TYR A 126 8.68 20.78 7.12
CA TYR A 126 9.04 21.76 8.15
C TYR A 126 8.22 23.04 8.02
N LYS A 127 7.95 23.46 6.78
CA LYS A 127 7.21 24.69 6.50
C LYS A 127 5.71 24.56 6.77
N TYR A 128 5.11 23.41 6.45
CA TYR A 128 3.65 23.28 6.42
C TYR A 128 3.09 22.31 7.47
N GLY A 129 3.81 21.25 7.83
CA GLY A 129 3.33 20.24 8.77
C GLY A 129 2.91 20.80 10.12
N PRO A 130 3.78 21.56 10.82
CA PRO A 130 3.42 22.18 12.10
C PRO A 130 2.27 23.17 12.00
N LYS A 131 2.20 23.93 10.90
CA LYS A 131 1.17 24.95 10.66
C LYS A 131 -0.22 24.33 10.53
N TYR A 132 -0.31 23.16 9.91
CA TYR A 132 -1.58 22.49 9.62
C TYR A 132 -1.87 21.32 10.56
N HIS A 133 -1.03 21.09 11.57
CA HIS A 133 -1.16 20.00 12.55
C HIS A 133 -1.45 18.64 11.88
N TRP A 134 -0.69 18.32 10.83
CA TRP A 134 -0.84 17.05 10.13
C TRP A 134 -0.66 15.86 11.06
N GLY A 135 -1.24 14.71 10.68
CA GLY A 135 -0.96 13.40 11.26
C GLY A 135 0.26 12.71 10.61
N PRO A 136 0.72 11.56 11.12
CA PRO A 136 1.99 10.95 10.71
C PRO A 136 2.12 10.77 9.19
N ILE A 137 3.31 11.04 8.63
CA ILE A 137 3.54 10.98 7.18
C ILE A 137 4.48 9.85 6.77
N GLY A 138 4.40 9.49 5.50
CA GLY A 138 5.37 8.62 4.84
C GLY A 138 6.14 9.34 3.74
N ILE A 139 7.38 8.91 3.54
CA ILE A 139 8.16 9.13 2.33
C ILE A 139 8.31 7.78 1.63
N SER A 140 7.95 7.70 0.36
CA SER A 140 8.04 6.47 -0.43
C SER A 140 8.85 6.67 -1.70
N PHE A 141 9.62 5.66 -2.07
CA PHE A 141 10.41 5.62 -3.29
C PHE A 141 9.91 4.48 -4.16
N VAL A 142 9.41 4.81 -5.35
CA VAL A 142 8.80 3.84 -6.26
C VAL A 142 9.63 3.67 -7.52
N ASP A 143 10.00 2.42 -7.83
CA ASP A 143 10.76 2.05 -9.03
C ASP A 143 12.08 2.82 -9.18
N VAL A 144 12.75 3.02 -8.04
CA VAL A 144 14.03 3.75 -7.93
C VAL A 144 15.19 2.77 -7.89
N GLU A 145 16.11 2.88 -8.85
CA GLU A 145 17.32 2.06 -8.90
C GLU A 145 18.57 2.88 -8.55
N LEU A 146 19.10 2.64 -7.35
CA LEU A 146 20.30 3.29 -6.83
C LEU A 146 21.29 2.27 -6.29
N ASP A 147 22.55 2.68 -6.17
CA ASP A 147 23.55 1.90 -5.45
C ASP A 147 23.40 2.00 -3.92
N GLU A 148 24.12 1.12 -3.22
CA GLU A 148 24.05 1.01 -1.75
C GLU A 148 24.46 2.31 -1.05
N HIS A 149 25.39 3.08 -1.62
CA HIS A 149 25.86 4.34 -1.05
C HIS A 149 24.72 5.37 -1.05
N ALA A 150 24.08 5.57 -2.19
CA ALA A 150 22.95 6.49 -2.31
C ALA A 150 21.78 6.10 -1.40
N TRP A 151 21.46 4.81 -1.26
CA TRP A 151 20.44 4.37 -0.31
C TRP A 151 20.80 4.62 1.15
N LYS A 152 22.06 4.38 1.54
CA LYS A 152 22.54 4.70 2.90
C LYS A 152 22.39 6.19 3.20
N ASP A 153 22.69 7.04 2.23
CA ASP A 153 22.55 8.49 2.33
C ASP A 153 21.08 8.91 2.50
N ILE A 154 20.17 8.37 1.67
CA ILE A 154 18.72 8.55 1.81
C ILE A 154 18.23 8.12 3.20
N PHE A 155 18.66 6.93 3.68
CA PHE A 155 18.27 6.47 5.01
C PHE A 155 18.86 7.34 6.13
N HIS A 156 20.06 7.87 5.96
CA HIS A 156 20.66 8.78 6.94
C HIS A 156 19.85 10.08 7.06
N HIS A 157 19.58 10.75 5.94
CA HIS A 157 18.82 12.00 5.94
C HIS A 157 17.36 11.83 6.38
N THR A 158 16.72 10.70 6.03
CA THR A 158 15.37 10.41 6.54
C THR A 158 15.36 10.13 8.04
N ASP A 159 16.40 9.51 8.61
CA ASP A 159 16.55 9.34 10.06
C ASP A 159 16.76 10.69 10.78
N GLU A 160 17.55 11.60 10.20
CA GLU A 160 17.73 12.96 10.72
C GLU A 160 16.39 13.73 10.74
N MET A 161 15.65 13.67 9.63
CA MET A 161 14.32 14.28 9.51
C MET A 161 13.36 13.71 10.56
N LYS A 162 13.31 12.38 10.72
CA LYS A 162 12.49 11.71 11.77
C LYS A 162 12.84 12.23 13.15
N HIS A 163 14.13 12.28 13.49
CA HIS A 163 14.57 12.74 14.80
C HIS A 163 14.16 14.18 15.07
N TYR A 164 14.40 15.07 14.11
CA TYR A 164 14.06 16.49 14.24
C TYR A 164 12.54 16.69 14.40
N LEU A 165 11.74 16.09 13.52
CA LEU A 165 10.28 16.24 13.54
C LEU A 165 9.65 15.68 14.81
N TYR A 166 10.13 14.53 15.28
CA TYR A 166 9.64 13.96 16.52
C TYR A 166 10.05 14.80 17.74
N LYS A 167 11.29 15.29 17.77
CA LYS A 167 11.81 16.10 18.89
C LYS A 167 11.06 17.42 19.03
N HIS A 168 10.80 18.12 17.92
CA HIS A 168 10.25 19.48 17.93
C HIS A 168 8.73 19.54 17.79
N TYR A 169 8.12 18.56 17.11
CA TYR A 169 6.70 18.60 16.74
C TYR A 169 5.92 17.33 17.11
N LYS A 170 6.57 16.31 17.71
CA LYS A 170 5.96 14.99 18.00
C LYS A 170 5.34 14.35 16.76
N TYR A 171 6.01 14.55 15.63
CA TYR A 171 5.52 14.18 14.33
C TYR A 171 6.28 12.96 13.78
N ASP A 172 5.57 11.84 13.63
CA ASP A 172 6.15 10.60 13.15
C ASP A 172 6.30 10.60 11.63
N VAL A 173 7.44 10.10 11.15
CA VAL A 173 7.72 9.91 9.73
C VAL A 173 8.13 8.48 9.46
N TYR A 174 7.61 7.91 8.38
CA TYR A 174 7.88 6.55 7.92
C TYR A 174 8.56 6.58 6.55
N VAL A 175 9.39 5.57 6.27
CA VAL A 175 10.03 5.36 4.98
C VAL A 175 9.52 4.06 4.37
N ASP A 176 9.08 4.14 3.12
CA ASP A 176 8.70 3.01 2.28
C ASP A 176 9.61 2.91 1.05
N VAL A 177 9.98 1.69 0.69
CA VAL A 177 10.72 1.41 -0.56
C VAL A 177 9.89 0.43 -1.37
N HIS A 178 9.49 0.84 -2.58
CA HIS A 178 8.68 0.05 -3.48
C HIS A 178 9.52 -0.47 -4.65
N PHE A 179 9.54 -1.79 -4.83
CA PHE A 179 10.31 -2.45 -5.87
C PHE A 179 9.61 -3.71 -6.40
N TYR A 180 10.01 -4.22 -7.57
CA TYR A 180 9.43 -5.43 -8.16
C TYR A 180 9.86 -6.72 -7.45
N TYR A 181 8.97 -7.71 -7.40
CA TYR A 181 9.23 -9.02 -6.79
C TYR A 181 10.49 -9.75 -7.29
N ASN A 182 10.95 -9.44 -8.50
CA ASN A 182 12.13 -10.02 -9.12
C ASN A 182 13.39 -9.15 -9.00
N TYR A 183 13.38 -8.13 -8.12
CA TYR A 183 14.53 -7.24 -7.93
C TYR A 183 15.82 -8.02 -7.69
N HIS A 184 16.85 -7.71 -8.45
CA HIS A 184 18.04 -8.54 -8.57
C HIS A 184 19.12 -8.22 -7.52
N TYR A 185 19.09 -7.02 -6.93
CA TYR A 185 20.08 -6.57 -5.96
C TYR A 185 19.75 -7.01 -4.53
N LYS A 186 19.99 -8.29 -4.22
CA LYS A 186 19.65 -8.90 -2.91
C LYS A 186 20.25 -8.15 -1.71
N HIS A 187 21.47 -7.64 -1.85
CA HIS A 187 22.13 -6.86 -0.78
C HIS A 187 21.38 -5.55 -0.48
N LEU A 188 20.78 -4.91 -1.50
CA LEU A 188 19.92 -3.74 -1.31
C LEU A 188 18.60 -4.12 -0.65
N VAL A 189 17.99 -5.25 -1.03
CA VAL A 189 16.78 -5.76 -0.36
C VAL A 189 17.03 -5.99 1.13
N GLU A 190 18.18 -6.59 1.49
CA GLU A 190 18.60 -6.73 2.88
C GLU A 190 18.74 -5.37 3.61
N LEU A 191 19.30 -4.37 2.93
CA LEU A 191 19.41 -3.01 3.45
C LEU A 191 18.02 -2.41 3.69
N TYR A 192 17.11 -2.50 2.71
CA TYR A 192 15.74 -1.98 2.81
C TYR A 192 15.00 -2.62 3.99
N MET A 193 15.07 -3.95 4.12
CA MET A 193 14.40 -4.68 5.21
C MET A 193 14.92 -4.27 6.59
N LYS A 194 16.20 -3.88 6.72
CA LYS A 194 16.81 -3.42 7.99
C LYS A 194 16.53 -1.95 8.30
N ARG A 195 16.36 -1.10 7.30
CA ARG A 195 16.37 0.36 7.46
C ARG A 195 15.00 1.02 7.25
N ALA A 196 14.23 0.55 6.27
CA ALA A 196 12.91 1.09 5.98
C ALA A 196 11.89 0.68 7.05
N ASP A 197 10.82 1.47 7.19
CA ASP A 197 9.68 1.13 8.04
C ASP A 197 8.71 0.20 7.30
N HIS A 198 8.59 0.40 5.98
CA HIS A 198 7.77 -0.40 5.08
C HIS A 198 8.57 -0.73 3.82
N VAL A 199 8.23 -1.85 3.21
CA VAL A 199 8.70 -2.25 1.89
C VAL A 199 7.48 -2.68 1.10
N SER A 200 7.26 -2.05 -0.04
CA SER A 200 6.21 -2.44 -0.96
C SER A 200 6.82 -3.31 -2.07
N VAL A 201 6.19 -4.44 -2.40
CA VAL A 201 6.70 -5.37 -3.41
C VAL A 201 5.67 -5.47 -4.53
N ALA A 202 5.95 -4.85 -5.67
CA ALA A 202 5.10 -4.95 -6.85
C ALA A 202 5.08 -6.38 -7.37
N THR A 203 3.87 -6.93 -7.47
CA THR A 203 3.58 -8.19 -8.16
C THR A 203 2.64 -7.93 -9.34
N TYR A 204 2.70 -8.80 -10.35
CA TYR A 204 1.72 -8.77 -11.44
C TYR A 204 0.29 -8.98 -10.92
N SER A 205 -0.70 -8.73 -11.77
CA SER A 205 -2.14 -8.89 -11.48
C SER A 205 -2.47 -10.12 -10.64
N ASN A 206 -3.39 -9.98 -9.69
CA ASN A 206 -3.85 -11.05 -8.79
C ASN A 206 -4.47 -12.26 -9.52
N THR A 207 -4.85 -12.07 -10.79
CA THR A 207 -5.35 -13.11 -11.69
C THR A 207 -4.27 -13.80 -12.52
N TYR A 208 -3.01 -13.40 -12.36
CA TYR A 208 -1.91 -14.07 -13.03
C TYR A 208 -1.83 -15.51 -12.54
N GLU A 209 -1.94 -16.48 -13.46
CA GLU A 209 -1.86 -17.92 -13.18
C GLU A 209 -0.51 -18.36 -12.57
N GLY A 210 0.44 -17.43 -12.41
CA GLY A 210 1.71 -17.66 -11.72
C GLY A 210 1.88 -16.85 -10.45
N LEU A 211 0.86 -16.17 -9.90
CA LEU A 211 1.02 -15.23 -8.78
C LEU A 211 1.71 -15.87 -7.57
N ILE A 212 1.29 -17.07 -7.17
CA ILE A 212 1.95 -17.86 -6.11
C ILE A 212 3.41 -18.14 -6.45
N LYS A 213 3.72 -18.45 -7.72
CA LYS A 213 5.11 -18.64 -8.16
C LYS A 213 5.93 -17.38 -8.03
N LEU A 214 5.35 -16.20 -8.24
CA LEU A 214 6.04 -14.92 -8.06
C LEU A 214 6.35 -14.65 -6.59
N TYR A 215 5.42 -14.93 -5.67
CA TYR A 215 5.68 -14.83 -4.24
C TYR A 215 6.77 -15.80 -3.79
N LYS A 216 6.71 -17.06 -4.24
CA LYS A 216 7.78 -18.04 -3.99
C LYS A 216 9.11 -17.58 -4.59
N TYR A 217 9.09 -16.99 -5.80
CA TYR A 217 10.27 -16.45 -6.44
C TYR A 217 10.91 -15.34 -5.60
N PHE A 218 10.09 -14.41 -5.09
CA PHE A 218 10.56 -13.35 -4.20
C PHE A 218 11.30 -13.92 -2.99
N PHE A 219 10.66 -14.81 -2.22
CA PHE A 219 11.29 -15.38 -1.02
C PHE A 219 12.48 -16.29 -1.32
N LYS A 220 12.53 -16.94 -2.49
CA LYS A 220 13.63 -17.83 -2.85
C LYS A 220 14.83 -17.09 -3.45
N TYR A 221 14.58 -16.06 -4.26
CA TYR A 221 15.61 -15.47 -5.11
C TYR A 221 15.92 -14.01 -4.77
N THR A 222 14.92 -13.21 -4.44
CA THR A 222 15.09 -11.78 -4.15
C THR A 222 15.37 -11.51 -2.68
N PHE A 223 14.69 -12.24 -1.77
CA PHE A 223 14.88 -12.13 -0.32
C PHE A 223 15.09 -13.51 0.36
N PRO A 224 16.19 -14.22 0.03
CA PRO A 224 16.44 -15.58 0.49
C PRO A 224 16.68 -15.72 2.01
N HIS A 225 17.01 -14.63 2.72
CA HIS A 225 17.30 -14.65 4.15
C HIS A 225 16.13 -14.16 5.02
N ALA A 226 14.92 -14.10 4.48
CA ALA A 226 13.70 -13.74 5.22
C ALA A 226 13.53 -14.53 6.55
N TYR A 227 14.06 -15.74 6.64
CA TYR A 227 14.03 -16.60 7.84
C TYR A 227 15.42 -17.01 8.32
N GLY A 228 16.47 -16.28 7.89
CA GLY A 228 17.85 -16.54 8.28
C GLY A 228 18.12 -16.12 9.73
N LYS A 229 19.32 -16.43 10.25
CA LYS A 229 19.70 -16.14 11.65
C LYS A 229 19.53 -14.68 12.07
N ASP A 230 19.52 -13.75 11.12
CA ASP A 230 19.45 -12.31 11.36
C ASP A 230 18.04 -11.71 11.18
N TYR A 231 16.99 -12.53 11.03
CA TYR A 231 15.65 -12.01 10.72
C TYR A 231 15.11 -11.02 11.75
N TYR A 232 15.48 -11.19 13.02
CA TYR A 232 15.11 -10.30 14.12
C TYR A 232 15.59 -8.85 13.93
N LYS A 233 16.62 -8.63 13.08
CA LYS A 233 17.16 -7.30 12.75
C LYS A 233 16.31 -6.57 11.71
N TYR A 234 15.38 -7.23 11.02
CA TYR A 234 14.52 -6.58 10.05
C TYR A 234 13.46 -5.73 10.73
N LYS A 235 13.32 -4.50 10.25
CA LYS A 235 12.38 -3.48 10.74
C LYS A 235 11.16 -3.38 9.83
N ALA A 236 11.34 -3.55 8.52
CA ALA A 236 10.32 -3.26 7.54
C ALA A 236 9.10 -4.19 7.63
N LYS A 237 7.91 -3.61 7.48
CA LYS A 237 6.68 -4.33 7.15
C LYS A 237 6.62 -4.50 5.63
N ILE A 238 6.40 -5.71 5.13
CA ILE A 238 6.33 -6.00 3.70
C ILE A 238 4.88 -5.92 3.23
N THR A 239 4.59 -5.11 2.22
CA THR A 239 3.29 -5.07 1.55
C THR A 239 3.46 -5.59 0.13
N PHE A 240 2.85 -6.72 -0.20
CA PHE A 240 2.82 -7.22 -1.57
C PHE A 240 1.69 -6.53 -2.32
N VAL A 241 2.07 -5.75 -3.33
CA VAL A 241 1.15 -4.95 -4.13
C VAL A 241 0.68 -5.78 -5.33
N GLY A 242 -0.62 -6.06 -5.40
CA GLY A 242 -1.24 -6.74 -6.54
C GLY A 242 -1.95 -5.71 -7.44
N GLU A 243 -1.51 -5.54 -8.68
CA GLU A 243 -2.16 -4.59 -9.60
C GLU A 243 -3.30 -5.19 -10.41
N GLY A 244 -4.52 -4.88 -10.00
CA GLY A 244 -5.77 -5.07 -10.73
C GLY A 244 -6.02 -3.95 -11.73
N ASN A 245 -6.28 -4.29 -12.99
CA ASN A 245 -6.54 -3.36 -14.07
C ASN A 245 -8.02 -3.45 -14.50
N CYS A 246 -8.78 -2.36 -14.30
CA CYS A 246 -10.19 -2.25 -14.68
C CYS A 246 -10.44 -2.31 -16.21
N GLU A 247 -9.39 -2.20 -17.02
CA GLU A 247 -9.43 -2.26 -18.48
C GLU A 247 -9.05 -3.64 -19.04
N SER A 248 -8.44 -4.49 -18.21
CA SER A 248 -8.09 -5.85 -18.60
C SER A 248 -9.19 -6.82 -18.20
N LYS A 249 -9.82 -7.46 -19.20
CA LYS A 249 -10.85 -8.51 -19.00
C LYS A 249 -10.38 -9.68 -18.12
N HIS A 250 -9.07 -9.84 -17.97
CA HIS A 250 -8.45 -10.92 -17.21
C HIS A 250 -7.90 -10.45 -15.87
N SER A 251 -8.08 -9.19 -15.45
CA SER A 251 -7.53 -8.63 -14.21
C SER A 251 -8.65 -8.23 -13.27
N CYS A 252 -9.04 -9.18 -12.43
CA CYS A 252 -10.22 -9.11 -11.59
C CYS A 252 -9.86 -8.62 -10.19
N GLY A 253 -9.84 -7.29 -10.00
CA GLY A 253 -9.77 -6.62 -8.70
C GLY A 253 -8.40 -6.62 -8.02
N LYS A 254 -8.16 -5.65 -7.13
CA LYS A 254 -6.95 -5.57 -6.29
C LYS A 254 -7.29 -6.06 -4.91
N THR A 255 -6.37 -6.79 -4.31
CA THR A 255 -6.19 -6.74 -2.87
C THR A 255 -4.71 -7.07 -2.64
N SER A 256 -3.95 -6.02 -2.33
CA SER A 256 -2.60 -6.14 -1.81
C SER A 256 -2.68 -6.70 -0.39
N PHE A 257 -1.62 -7.35 0.10
CA PHE A 257 -1.61 -7.83 1.49
C PHE A 257 -0.32 -7.39 2.20
N CYS A 258 -0.43 -7.13 3.50
CA CYS A 258 0.68 -6.74 4.35
C CYS A 258 1.12 -7.91 5.24
N ALA A 259 2.43 -8.11 5.34
CA ALA A 259 3.08 -9.11 6.16
C ALA A 259 4.21 -8.45 6.98
N TYR A 260 4.28 -8.75 8.27
CA TYR A 260 5.30 -8.24 9.21
C TYR A 260 5.97 -9.41 9.96
N TYR A 261 7.06 -9.20 10.69
CA TYR A 261 7.60 -10.25 11.56
C TYR A 261 6.78 -10.33 12.85
N SER A 262 6.06 -11.45 13.05
CA SER A 262 4.99 -11.59 14.04
C SER A 262 5.46 -11.88 15.47
N ASP A 263 6.74 -12.19 15.67
CA ASP A 263 7.38 -12.26 16.99
C ASP A 263 7.53 -10.89 17.68
N LYS A 264 7.16 -9.80 16.99
CA LYS A 264 7.22 -8.42 17.50
C LYS A 264 5.86 -7.83 17.89
N TYR A 265 4.76 -8.58 17.75
CA TYR A 265 3.39 -8.17 18.11
C TYR A 265 2.62 -9.36 18.71
N ASP A 266 1.67 -9.11 19.62
CA ASP A 266 1.05 -10.13 20.49
C ASP A 266 0.18 -11.21 19.81
N ASP A 267 0.16 -11.33 18.47
CA ASP A 267 -0.58 -12.40 17.75
C ASP A 267 0.24 -12.99 16.58
N PRO A 268 0.72 -14.25 16.69
CA PRO A 268 1.57 -14.91 15.69
C PRO A 268 0.82 -15.41 14.43
N LYS A 269 -0.47 -15.13 14.27
CA LYS A 269 -1.29 -15.62 13.14
C LYS A 269 -1.24 -14.78 11.85
N GLY A 270 -0.25 -13.92 11.71
CA GLY A 270 0.04 -13.17 10.49
C GLY A 270 1.54 -13.08 10.24
N GLY A 271 1.93 -12.40 9.16
CA GLY A 271 3.32 -12.00 8.99
C GLY A 271 4.14 -12.74 7.94
N ILE A 272 5.44 -12.43 7.86
CA ILE A 272 6.33 -12.86 6.77
C ILE A 272 6.44 -14.39 6.77
N ARG A 273 6.71 -15.01 7.93
CA ARG A 273 6.78 -16.47 8.06
C ARG A 273 5.48 -17.16 7.70
N TYR A 274 4.36 -16.62 8.18
CA TYR A 274 3.03 -17.10 7.81
C TYR A 274 2.80 -17.00 6.30
N ALA A 275 3.09 -15.86 5.67
CA ALA A 275 2.96 -15.66 4.24
C ALA A 275 3.80 -16.69 3.46
N TYR A 276 5.05 -16.91 3.84
CA TYR A 276 5.89 -17.93 3.21
C TYR A 276 5.34 -19.34 3.39
N ASP A 277 4.99 -19.75 4.61
CA ASP A 277 4.48 -21.10 4.87
C ASP A 277 3.14 -21.34 4.14
N VAL A 278 2.31 -20.31 3.99
CA VAL A 278 1.09 -20.33 3.17
C VAL A 278 1.43 -20.48 1.69
N PHE A 279 2.35 -19.69 1.14
CA PHE A 279 2.70 -19.76 -0.29
C PHE A 279 3.45 -21.03 -0.66
N GLU A 280 4.30 -21.56 0.21
CA GLU A 280 4.98 -22.83 -0.02
C GLU A 280 3.98 -23.98 -0.15
N LYS A 281 2.92 -23.98 0.68
CA LYS A 281 1.88 -25.01 0.67
C LYS A 281 0.78 -24.75 -0.36
N ALA A 282 0.69 -23.54 -0.93
CA ALA A 282 -0.39 -23.14 -1.83
C ALA A 282 -0.53 -24.00 -3.10
N ASP A 283 0.57 -24.56 -3.60
CA ASP A 283 0.54 -25.46 -4.76
C ASP A 283 -0.26 -26.75 -4.51
N THR A 284 -0.52 -27.10 -3.24
CA THR A 284 -1.26 -28.32 -2.87
C THR A 284 -2.78 -28.16 -2.89
N TYR A 285 -3.30 -26.92 -2.95
CA TYR A 285 -4.75 -26.66 -2.85
C TYR A 285 -5.25 -25.50 -3.74
N VAL A 286 -4.37 -24.79 -4.46
CA VAL A 286 -4.76 -23.75 -5.43
C VAL A 286 -4.66 -24.29 -6.85
N ARG A 287 -5.79 -24.74 -7.41
CA ARG A 287 -5.87 -25.28 -8.78
C ARG A 287 -5.51 -24.17 -9.78
N ARG A 288 -4.54 -24.42 -10.68
CA ARG A 288 -3.99 -23.44 -11.65
C ARG A 288 -3.32 -22.20 -11.03
N HIS A 289 -2.99 -22.24 -9.74
CA HIS A 289 -2.42 -21.11 -8.98
C HIS A 289 -3.25 -19.81 -9.03
N ILE A 290 -4.55 -19.91 -9.37
CA ILE A 290 -5.53 -18.82 -9.25
C ILE A 290 -6.27 -19.00 -7.92
N LEU A 291 -6.23 -17.99 -7.07
CA LEU A 291 -6.93 -18.00 -5.78
C LEU A 291 -8.41 -17.70 -5.99
N SER A 292 -9.30 -18.61 -5.54
CA SER A 292 -10.73 -18.27 -5.42
C SER A 292 -10.95 -17.19 -4.37
N ARG A 293 -12.08 -16.47 -4.43
CA ARG A 293 -12.43 -15.44 -3.42
C ARG A 293 -12.31 -15.96 -1.99
N LYS A 294 -12.89 -17.12 -1.67
CA LYS A 294 -12.83 -17.71 -0.33
C LYS A 294 -11.41 -18.07 0.12
N GLN A 295 -10.58 -18.55 -0.80
CA GLN A 295 -9.17 -18.81 -0.52
C GLN A 295 -8.43 -17.50 -0.28
N TYR A 296 -8.71 -16.49 -1.10
CA TYR A 296 -8.16 -15.15 -0.93
C TYR A 296 -8.51 -14.57 0.44
N GLU A 297 -9.78 -14.47 0.80
CA GLU A 297 -10.26 -13.95 2.08
C GLU A 297 -9.67 -14.74 3.26
N HIS A 298 -9.57 -16.07 3.14
CA HIS A 298 -8.95 -16.93 4.14
C HIS A 298 -7.45 -16.63 4.37
N TYR A 299 -6.69 -16.40 3.29
CA TYR A 299 -5.24 -16.18 3.38
C TYR A 299 -4.85 -14.73 3.66
N PHE A 300 -5.63 -13.78 3.16
CA PHE A 300 -5.23 -12.37 3.07
C PHE A 300 -6.14 -11.42 3.85
N GLU A 301 -7.35 -11.82 4.23
CA GLU A 301 -8.23 -11.01 5.11
C GLU A 301 -8.27 -11.55 6.55
N GLY A 302 -7.92 -12.82 6.76
CA GLY A 302 -7.76 -13.42 8.09
C GLY A 302 -6.51 -12.93 8.84
N TYR A 303 -6.66 -12.71 10.16
CA TYR A 303 -5.57 -12.69 11.15
C TYR A 303 -4.44 -11.64 10.99
N GLY A 304 -4.77 -10.44 10.52
CA GLY A 304 -3.86 -9.29 10.67
C GLY A 304 -3.18 -8.79 9.39
N SER A 305 -3.47 -9.39 8.23
CA SER A 305 -3.02 -8.92 6.90
C SER A 305 -3.89 -7.79 6.33
N LYS A 306 -4.38 -6.89 7.20
CA LYS A 306 -5.56 -6.02 6.99
C LYS A 306 -5.36 -4.80 6.09
N TYR A 307 -4.20 -4.62 5.46
CA TYR A 307 -3.88 -3.38 4.73
C TYR A 307 -3.44 -3.69 3.30
N GLY A 308 -4.39 -3.66 2.38
CA GLY A 308 -4.10 -3.65 0.95
C GLY A 308 -3.93 -2.23 0.43
N LEU A 309 -2.80 -1.95 -0.21
CA LEU A 309 -2.58 -0.75 -1.02
C LEU A 309 -3.29 -0.89 -2.38
N ASN A 310 -4.32 -0.08 -2.64
CA ASN A 310 -5.18 -0.20 -3.82
C ASN A 310 -5.11 1.04 -4.72
N TYR A 311 -5.29 0.89 -6.02
CA TYR A 311 -5.32 2.06 -6.90
C TYR A 311 -6.56 2.90 -6.61
N PHE A 312 -6.42 4.22 -6.51
CA PHE A 312 -7.53 5.07 -6.07
C PHE A 312 -8.77 4.97 -6.96
N TYR A 313 -8.64 4.90 -8.29
CA TYR A 313 -9.80 4.68 -9.17
C TYR A 313 -10.50 3.34 -8.91
N TRP A 314 -9.75 2.32 -8.46
CA TRP A 314 -10.36 1.07 -8.03
C TRP A 314 -11.15 1.27 -6.74
N VAL A 315 -10.57 1.99 -5.77
CA VAL A 315 -11.23 2.32 -4.50
C VAL A 315 -12.53 3.08 -4.76
N GLN A 316 -12.51 4.11 -5.61
CA GLN A 316 -13.71 4.84 -6.04
C GLN A 316 -14.81 3.91 -6.54
N CYS A 317 -14.45 2.92 -7.36
CA CYS A 317 -15.36 1.95 -7.94
C CYS A 317 -15.60 0.70 -7.08
N TYR A 318 -15.11 0.62 -5.85
CA TYR A 318 -15.44 -0.47 -4.94
C TYR A 318 -16.73 -0.20 -4.17
N TYR A 319 -16.95 1.06 -3.77
CA TYR A 319 -18.10 1.48 -2.97
C TYR A 319 -19.46 1.24 -3.63
N GLY A 320 -20.57 1.19 -2.90
CA GLY A 320 -21.87 0.81 -3.49
C GLY A 320 -22.30 1.64 -4.72
N LYS A 321 -23.06 1.00 -5.63
CA LYS A 321 -23.66 1.62 -6.85
C LYS A 321 -24.27 3.00 -6.58
N ASP A 322 -24.92 3.15 -5.43
CA ASP A 322 -25.63 4.37 -5.05
C ASP A 322 -24.66 5.54 -4.81
N LEU A 323 -23.46 5.26 -4.30
CA LEU A 323 -22.43 6.28 -4.10
C LEU A 323 -21.86 6.77 -5.44
N TRP A 324 -21.55 5.86 -6.38
CA TRP A 324 -21.03 6.26 -7.70
C TRP A 324 -22.02 7.11 -8.48
N TYR A 325 -23.31 6.78 -8.39
CA TYR A 325 -24.36 7.53 -9.06
C TYR A 325 -24.46 8.95 -8.48
N LYS A 326 -24.45 9.07 -7.15
CA LYS A 326 -24.44 10.37 -6.44
C LYS A 326 -23.17 11.18 -6.73
N ALA A 327 -22.02 10.53 -6.86
CA ALA A 327 -20.73 11.16 -7.14
C ALA A 327 -20.45 11.39 -8.64
N GLY A 328 -21.39 11.03 -9.54
CA GLY A 328 -21.22 11.23 -10.99
C GLY A 328 -20.15 10.35 -11.65
N LEU A 329 -19.71 9.26 -11.01
CA LEU A 329 -18.61 8.39 -11.46
C LEU A 329 -19.05 7.42 -12.57
N LYS A 330 -19.32 7.95 -13.76
CA LYS A 330 -19.81 7.17 -14.92
C LYS A 330 -18.87 6.01 -15.31
N HIS A 331 -17.57 6.16 -15.11
CA HIS A 331 -16.57 5.13 -15.43
C HIS A 331 -16.71 3.86 -14.56
N CYS A 332 -17.24 3.97 -13.33
CA CYS A 332 -17.47 2.82 -12.46
C CYS A 332 -18.57 1.87 -12.96
N ARG A 333 -19.40 2.27 -13.93
CA ARG A 333 -20.36 1.35 -14.57
C ARG A 333 -19.66 0.24 -15.35
N LYS A 334 -18.61 0.59 -16.10
CA LYS A 334 -17.81 -0.36 -16.87
C LYS A 334 -17.06 -1.31 -15.94
N TYR A 335 -16.58 -0.78 -14.81
CA TYR A 335 -15.99 -1.57 -13.73
C TYR A 335 -16.95 -2.63 -13.19
N ARG A 336 -18.17 -2.24 -12.77
CA ARG A 336 -19.14 -3.20 -12.22
C ARG A 336 -19.42 -4.33 -13.19
N TYR A 337 -19.56 -4.02 -14.48
CA TYR A 337 -19.75 -5.04 -15.51
C TYR A 337 -18.60 -6.05 -15.52
N TYR A 338 -17.34 -5.60 -15.56
CA TYR A 338 -16.20 -6.52 -15.56
C TYR A 338 -15.98 -7.24 -14.24
N SER A 339 -16.14 -6.55 -13.10
CA SER A 339 -16.08 -7.14 -11.76
C SER A 339 -17.14 -8.21 -11.56
N ASP A 340 -18.37 -7.98 -12.03
CA ASP A 340 -19.45 -8.97 -11.99
C ASP A 340 -19.18 -10.15 -12.96
N GLN A 341 -18.55 -9.94 -14.12
CA GLN A 341 -18.12 -11.05 -14.99
C GLN A 341 -17.02 -11.88 -14.34
N CYS A 342 -16.03 -11.22 -13.73
CA CYS A 342 -14.96 -11.85 -12.97
C CYS A 342 -15.48 -12.74 -11.84
N ARG A 343 -16.42 -12.24 -11.04
CA ARG A 343 -17.07 -12.98 -9.93
C ARG A 343 -17.95 -14.14 -10.38
N ARG A 344 -18.32 -14.21 -11.66
CA ARG A 344 -19.13 -15.30 -12.24
C ARG A 344 -18.28 -16.41 -12.84
N HIS A 345 -17.01 -16.15 -13.12
CA HIS A 345 -16.10 -17.09 -13.80
C HIS A 345 -15.10 -17.80 -12.86
N TYR A 346 -15.06 -17.40 -11.59
CA TYR A 346 -14.26 -17.96 -10.50
C TYR A 346 -15.06 -17.90 -9.20
#